data_AF-A0AAU5NZY9-F1
#
_entry.id   AF-A0AAU5NZY9-F1
#
_cell.length_a   1.000
_cell.length_b   1.000
_cell.length_c   1.000
_cell.angle_alpha   90.00
_cell.angle_beta   90.00
_cell.angle_gamma   90.00
#
_symmetry.space_group_name_H-M   'P 1'
#
loop_
_entity.id
_entity.type
_entity.pdbx_description
1 polymer ?
#
loop_
_entity_poly.entity_id
_entity_poly.type
_entity_poly.pdbx_seq_one_letter_code
_entity_poly.pdbx_strand_id
1 'polypeptide(L)'
;MRWGMQPRWARWVAAVYVIGFVEGSGSHAYDVIRGGLHAYRYWPLPSQLLFHSLVVLDLLAAVGVALAHPVGPPLGATIMAADLIANWWENWDDVLRHPLGYLQPVGLSAITLFGVFVLATAAPLHRSFRRPPHPVGARTGAAGHLD
;
A
#
# COMPACT_ATOMS: atom_id res chain seq x y z
N MET A 1 17.99 -6.78 -11.38
CA MET A 1 16.65 -6.41 -10.85
C MET A 1 16.38 -7.21 -9.58
N ARG A 2 16.03 -6.55 -8.45
CA ARG A 2 15.80 -7.20 -7.14
C ARG A 2 14.68 -8.26 -7.14
N TRP A 3 13.79 -8.20 -8.13
CA TRP A 3 12.64 -9.08 -8.28
C TRP A 3 12.96 -10.56 -8.50
N GLY A 4 14.08 -10.88 -9.16
CA GLY A 4 14.47 -12.28 -9.41
C GLY A 4 14.72 -13.11 -8.15
N MET A 5 14.90 -12.44 -7.01
CA MET A 5 15.17 -13.06 -5.70
C MET A 5 13.96 -13.05 -4.77
N GLN A 6 12.86 -12.41 -5.17
CA GLN A 6 11.67 -12.31 -4.33
C GLN A 6 10.80 -13.57 -4.51
N PRO A 7 10.28 -14.15 -3.42
CA PRO A 7 9.39 -15.31 -3.52
C PRO A 7 8.10 -14.93 -4.25
N ARG A 8 7.46 -15.91 -4.90
CA ARG A 8 6.25 -15.68 -5.71
C ARG A 8 5.13 -14.97 -4.94
N TRP A 9 4.92 -15.32 -3.67
CA TRP A 9 3.92 -14.66 -2.82
C TRP A 9 4.21 -13.17 -2.65
N ALA A 10 5.47 -12.78 -2.45
CA ALA A 10 5.85 -11.38 -2.25
C ALA A 10 5.65 -10.55 -3.53
N ARG A 11 5.86 -11.19 -4.71
CA ARG A 11 5.57 -10.56 -6.00
C ARG A 11 4.08 -10.31 -6.19
N TRP A 12 3.23 -11.27 -5.84
CA TRP A 12 1.78 -11.10 -5.89
C TRP A 12 1.30 -10.04 -4.91
N VAL A 13 1.77 -10.07 -3.66
CA VAL A 13 1.42 -9.04 -2.69
C VAL A 13 1.86 -7.66 -3.17
N ALA A 14 3.09 -7.52 -3.66
CA ALA A 14 3.57 -6.27 -4.21
C ALA A 14 2.75 -5.78 -5.42
N ALA A 15 2.30 -6.69 -6.28
CA ALA A 15 1.42 -6.34 -7.40
C ALA A 15 0.08 -5.76 -6.91
N VAL A 16 -0.52 -6.38 -5.87
CA VAL A 16 -1.75 -5.87 -5.25
C VAL A 16 -1.53 -4.48 -4.65
N TYR A 17 -0.40 -4.24 -3.96
CA TYR A 17 -0.04 -2.91 -3.47
C TYR A 17 0.01 -1.89 -4.61
N VAL A 18 0.78 -2.19 -5.66
CA VAL A 18 0.99 -1.27 -6.78
C VAL A 18 -0.34 -0.92 -7.45
N ILE A 19 -1.18 -1.93 -7.72
CA ILE A 19 -2.49 -1.71 -8.33
C ILE A 19 -3.37 -0.86 -7.43
N GLY A 20 -3.50 -1.20 -6.14
CA GLY A 20 -4.37 -0.48 -5.22
C GLY A 20 -3.92 0.96 -4.98
N PHE A 21 -2.62 1.22 -4.81
CA PHE A 21 -2.13 2.59 -4.66
C PHE A 21 -2.23 3.41 -5.95
N VAL A 22 -2.02 2.81 -7.13
CA VAL A 22 -2.24 3.52 -8.40
C VAL A 22 -3.72 3.85 -8.60
N GLU A 23 -4.62 2.94 -8.23
CA GLU A 23 -6.06 3.17 -8.28
C GLU A 23 -6.50 4.27 -7.30
N GLY A 24 -6.02 4.23 -6.04
CA GLY A 24 -6.26 5.29 -5.04
C GLY A 24 -5.78 6.66 -5.52
N SER A 25 -4.56 6.74 -6.04
CA SER A 25 -4.02 7.97 -6.65
C SER A 25 -4.90 8.47 -7.80
N GLY A 26 -5.39 7.57 -8.65
CA GLY A 26 -6.31 7.88 -9.74
C GLY A 26 -7.63 8.46 -9.25
N SER A 27 -8.20 7.88 -8.20
CA SER A 27 -9.43 8.35 -7.55
C SER A 27 -9.24 9.76 -6.96
N HIS A 28 -8.16 10.00 -6.22
CA HIS A 28 -7.86 11.34 -5.68
C HIS A 28 -7.55 12.36 -6.78
N ALA A 29 -6.85 11.96 -7.83
CA ALA A 29 -6.56 12.82 -8.97
C ALA A 29 -7.85 13.21 -9.70
N TYR A 30 -8.77 12.28 -9.87
CA TYR A 30 -10.07 12.54 -10.47
C TYR A 30 -10.88 13.56 -9.66
N ASP A 31 -10.92 13.42 -8.33
CA ASP A 31 -11.59 14.39 -7.45
C ASP A 31 -10.94 15.77 -7.52
N VAL A 32 -9.62 15.85 -7.49
CA VAL A 32 -8.86 17.10 -7.62
C VAL A 32 -9.04 17.74 -9.00
N ILE A 33 -9.08 16.96 -10.09
CA ILE A 33 -9.34 17.49 -11.44
C ILE A 33 -10.74 18.08 -11.54
N ARG A 34 -11.74 17.48 -10.88
CA ARG A 34 -13.13 17.96 -10.89
C ARG A 34 -13.39 19.14 -9.95
N GLY A 35 -12.79 19.13 -8.77
CA GLY A 35 -13.05 20.12 -7.71
C GLY A 35 -11.95 21.16 -7.51
N GLY A 36 -10.79 21.00 -8.13
CA GLY A 36 -9.60 21.81 -7.88
C GLY A 36 -9.19 21.77 -6.41
N LEU A 37 -8.73 22.92 -5.89
CA LEU A 37 -8.42 23.10 -4.47
C LEU A 37 -9.63 22.89 -3.54
N HIS A 38 -10.85 22.87 -4.07
CA HIS A 38 -12.08 22.72 -3.32
C HIS A 38 -12.63 21.29 -3.33
N ALA A 39 -11.91 20.32 -3.91
CA ALA A 39 -12.35 18.93 -4.04
C ALA A 39 -12.87 18.35 -2.73
N TYR A 40 -12.20 18.65 -1.61
CA TYR A 40 -12.54 18.12 -0.30
C TYR A 40 -13.08 19.18 0.68
N ARG A 41 -13.61 20.31 0.19
CA ARG A 41 -14.00 21.46 1.05
C ARG A 41 -14.99 21.13 2.18
N TYR A 42 -15.72 20.03 2.06
CA TYR A 42 -16.69 19.56 3.05
C TYR A 42 -16.05 18.79 4.22
N TRP A 43 -14.78 18.42 4.10
CA TRP A 43 -14.04 17.67 5.10
C TRP A 43 -13.29 18.60 6.07
N PRO A 44 -12.95 18.14 7.27
CA PRO A 44 -12.04 18.87 8.16
C PRO A 44 -10.69 19.15 7.48
N LEU A 45 -10.08 20.31 7.77
CA LEU A 45 -8.84 20.76 7.13
C LEU A 45 -7.71 19.69 7.09
N PRO A 46 -7.45 18.90 8.16
CA PRO A 46 -6.45 17.84 8.10
C PRO A 46 -6.73 16.77 7.03
N SER A 47 -7.98 16.34 6.89
CA SER A 47 -8.40 15.37 5.88
C SER A 47 -8.30 15.94 4.46
N GLN A 48 -8.58 17.24 4.28
CA GLN A 48 -8.39 17.90 2.99
C GLN A 48 -6.93 17.85 2.55
N LEU A 49 -6.01 18.21 3.45
CA LEU A 49 -4.57 18.20 3.17
C LEU A 49 -4.08 16.78 2.88
N LEU A 50 -4.55 15.81 3.66
CA LEU A 50 -4.26 14.40 3.43
C LEU A 50 -4.69 13.97 2.03
N PHE A 51 -5.97 14.13 1.67
CA PHE A 51 -6.51 13.64 0.39
C PHE A 51 -5.92 14.33 -0.84
N HIS A 52 -5.57 15.60 -0.76
CA HIS A 52 -4.78 16.24 -1.82
C HIS A 52 -3.38 15.62 -1.92
N SER A 53 -2.75 15.33 -0.79
CA SER A 53 -1.41 14.73 -0.74
C SER A 53 -1.40 13.28 -1.23
N LEU A 54 -2.50 12.53 -1.07
CA LEU A 54 -2.61 11.13 -1.46
C LEU A 54 -2.35 10.89 -2.96
N VAL A 55 -2.69 11.86 -3.83
CA VAL A 55 -2.32 11.82 -5.25
C VAL A 55 -0.83 11.50 -5.44
N VAL A 56 0.03 12.13 -4.63
CA VAL A 56 1.48 11.93 -4.70
C VAL A 56 1.93 10.79 -3.79
N LEU A 57 1.43 10.73 -2.55
CA LEU A 57 1.86 9.75 -1.56
C LEU A 57 1.60 8.31 -2.03
N ASP A 58 0.46 8.06 -2.66
CA ASP A 58 0.11 6.74 -3.17
C ASP A 58 1.06 6.31 -4.30
N LEU A 59 1.40 7.21 -5.22
CA LEU A 59 2.38 6.93 -6.27
C LEU A 59 3.77 6.67 -5.69
N LEU A 60 4.16 7.39 -4.64
CA LEU A 60 5.43 7.13 -3.95
C LEU A 60 5.44 5.75 -3.29
N ALA A 61 4.35 5.33 -2.66
CA ALA A 61 4.21 3.98 -2.12
C ALA A 61 4.26 2.92 -3.23
N ALA A 62 3.51 3.12 -4.32
CA ALA A 62 3.48 2.23 -5.47
C ALA A 62 4.87 2.07 -6.09
N VAL A 63 5.57 3.18 -6.36
CA VAL A 63 6.94 3.16 -6.91
C VAL A 63 7.91 2.49 -5.92
N GLY A 64 7.85 2.83 -4.64
CA GLY A 64 8.70 2.20 -3.61
C GLY A 64 8.55 0.68 -3.58
N VAL A 65 7.31 0.18 -3.66
CA VAL A 65 7.02 -1.25 -3.72
C VAL A 65 7.40 -1.87 -5.06
N ALA A 66 7.14 -1.20 -6.19
CA ALA A 66 7.52 -1.62 -7.54
C ALA A 66 9.04 -1.75 -7.74
N LEU A 67 9.82 -0.97 -6.99
CA LEU A 67 11.29 -1.07 -6.95
C LEU A 67 11.79 -2.14 -5.96
N ALA A 68 10.89 -2.85 -5.28
CA ALA A 68 11.18 -3.74 -4.16
C ALA A 68 12.05 -3.04 -3.08
N HIS A 69 11.78 -1.76 -2.84
CA HIS A 69 12.51 -0.96 -1.87
C HIS A 69 11.99 -1.26 -0.45
N PRO A 70 12.87 -1.53 0.54
CA PRO A 70 12.45 -1.87 1.90
C PRO A 70 11.50 -0.86 2.55
N VAL A 71 11.62 0.43 2.21
CA VAL A 71 10.77 1.49 2.78
C VAL A 71 9.35 1.51 2.16
N GLY A 72 9.14 0.90 0.99
CA GLY A 72 7.84 0.90 0.30
C GLY A 72 6.69 0.35 1.15
N PRO A 73 6.79 -0.89 1.68
CA PRO A 73 5.71 -1.48 2.47
C PRO A 73 5.32 -0.71 3.74
N PRO A 74 6.26 -0.26 4.61
CA PRO A 74 5.87 0.53 5.79
C PRO A 74 5.33 1.91 5.41
N LEU A 75 5.85 2.57 4.37
CA LEU A 75 5.29 3.83 3.87
C LEU A 75 3.83 3.64 3.43
N GLY A 76 3.56 2.62 2.61
CA GLY A 76 2.20 2.28 2.19
C GLY A 76 1.28 1.99 3.37
N ALA A 77 1.77 1.27 4.40
CA ALA A 77 0.99 1.00 5.60
C ALA A 77 0.63 2.28 6.38
N THR A 78 1.56 3.23 6.49
CA THR A 78 1.31 4.53 7.14
C THR A 78 0.28 5.35 6.38
N ILE A 79 0.43 5.45 5.05
CA ILE A 79 -0.51 6.17 4.18
C ILE A 79 -1.91 5.57 4.31
N MET A 80 -2.00 4.25 4.17
CA MET A 80 -3.26 3.52 4.25
C MET A 80 -3.94 3.64 5.61
N ALA A 81 -3.17 3.65 6.70
CA ALA A 81 -3.73 3.88 8.03
C ALA A 81 -4.34 5.28 8.16
N ALA A 82 -3.64 6.32 7.69
CA ALA A 82 -4.14 7.69 7.73
C ALA A 82 -5.41 7.84 6.87
N ASP A 83 -5.40 7.26 5.68
CA ASP A 83 -6.53 7.29 4.73
C ASP A 83 -7.76 6.56 5.28
N LEU A 84 -7.56 5.36 5.85
CA LEU A 84 -8.64 4.63 6.54
C LEU A 84 -9.21 5.41 7.71
N ILE A 85 -8.37 5.99 8.56
CA ILE A 85 -8.84 6.76 9.72
C ILE A 85 -9.70 7.93 9.27
N ALA A 86 -9.24 8.70 8.28
CA ALA A 86 -10.00 9.82 7.73
C ALA A 86 -11.35 9.36 7.18
N ASN A 87 -11.35 8.34 6.32
CA ASN A 87 -12.56 7.82 5.69
C ASN A 87 -13.55 7.25 6.71
N TRP A 88 -13.10 6.43 7.66
CA TRP A 88 -13.97 5.86 8.69
C TRP A 88 -14.51 6.89 9.65
N TRP A 89 -13.69 7.88 10.06
CA TRP A 89 -14.13 8.93 10.97
C TRP A 89 -15.29 9.75 10.37
N GLU A 90 -15.16 10.16 9.11
CA GLU A 90 -16.19 10.96 8.44
C GLU A 90 -17.46 10.16 8.13
N ASN A 91 -17.32 8.89 7.78
CA ASN A 91 -18.45 8.03 7.42
C ASN A 91 -19.11 7.35 8.63
N TRP A 92 -18.57 7.49 9.84
CA TRP A 92 -18.97 6.69 11.01
C TRP A 92 -20.48 6.75 11.28
N ASP A 93 -21.04 7.97 11.34
CA ASP A 93 -22.44 8.17 11.63
C ASP A 93 -23.36 7.61 10.55
N ASP A 94 -22.95 7.71 9.28
CA ASP A 94 -23.75 7.22 8.16
C ASP A 94 -23.70 5.69 8.03
N VAL A 95 -22.54 5.08 8.30
CA VAL A 95 -22.37 3.62 8.42
C VAL A 95 -23.33 3.05 9.47
N LEU A 96 -23.47 3.72 10.62
CA LEU A 96 -24.40 3.29 11.68
C LEU A 96 -25.86 3.39 11.26
N ARG A 97 -26.23 4.37 10.44
CA ARG A 97 -27.62 4.55 9.95
C ARG A 97 -27.95 3.62 8.78
N HIS A 98 -26.98 3.35 7.91
CA HIS A 98 -27.18 2.67 6.63
C HIS A 98 -26.13 1.58 6.35
N PRO A 99 -25.97 0.57 7.22
CA PRO A 99 -24.86 -0.38 7.15
C PRO A 99 -24.79 -1.19 5.84
N LEU A 100 -25.93 -1.52 5.25
CA LEU A 100 -25.98 -2.26 3.98
C LEU A 100 -25.52 -1.41 2.78
N GLY A 101 -25.62 -0.08 2.88
CA GLY A 101 -25.12 0.85 1.85
C GLY A 101 -23.60 0.79 1.70
N TYR A 102 -22.90 0.36 2.76
CA TYR A 102 -21.45 0.27 2.80
C TYR A 102 -20.89 -1.12 2.44
N LEU A 103 -21.75 -2.09 2.06
CA LEU A 103 -21.32 -3.41 1.56
C LEU A 103 -21.11 -3.45 0.05
N GLN A 104 -21.10 -2.31 -0.63
CA GLN A 104 -20.85 -2.23 -2.06
C GLN A 104 -19.40 -2.62 -2.39
N PRO A 105 -19.06 -3.03 -3.62
CA PRO A 105 -17.68 -3.36 -3.98
C PRO A 105 -16.79 -2.13 -4.24
N VAL A 106 -17.28 -0.93 -3.91
CA VAL A 106 -16.60 0.37 -4.14
C VAL A 106 -16.74 1.25 -2.90
N GLY A 107 -15.88 2.26 -2.77
CA GLY A 107 -15.89 3.18 -1.63
C GLY A 107 -15.31 2.55 -0.36
N LEU A 108 -15.94 2.81 0.79
CA LEU A 108 -15.37 2.51 2.11
C LEU A 108 -15.04 1.02 2.34
N SER A 109 -15.83 0.10 1.80
CA SER A 109 -15.57 -1.34 1.86
C SER A 109 -14.29 -1.74 1.10
N ALA A 110 -14.12 -1.23 -0.11
CA ALA A 110 -13.00 -1.56 -0.97
C ALA A 110 -11.69 -1.07 -0.35
N ILE A 111 -11.65 0.20 0.08
CA ILE A 111 -10.51 0.76 0.81
C ILE A 111 -10.27 0.01 2.13
N THR A 112 -11.32 -0.40 2.85
CA THR A 112 -11.15 -1.20 4.09
C THR A 112 -10.51 -2.55 3.82
N LEU A 113 -10.97 -3.28 2.81
CA LEU A 113 -10.39 -4.58 2.44
C LEU A 113 -8.94 -4.43 1.98
N PHE A 114 -8.67 -3.45 1.13
CA PHE A 114 -7.32 -3.15 0.67
C PHE A 114 -6.43 -2.73 1.84
N GLY A 115 -6.94 -1.91 2.75
CA GLY A 115 -6.18 -1.42 3.88
C GLY A 115 -5.87 -2.50 4.91
N VAL A 116 -6.81 -3.38 5.22
CA VAL A 116 -6.56 -4.59 6.04
C VAL A 116 -5.47 -5.44 5.40
N PHE A 117 -5.55 -5.66 4.08
CA PHE A 117 -4.54 -6.40 3.35
C PHE A 117 -3.15 -5.76 3.45
N VAL A 118 -3.04 -4.45 3.22
CA VAL A 118 -1.78 -3.69 3.33
C VAL A 118 -1.22 -3.74 4.75
N LEU A 119 -2.04 -3.50 5.77
CA LEU A 119 -1.58 -3.51 7.16
C LEU A 119 -1.10 -4.90 7.60
N ALA A 120 -1.83 -5.96 7.21
CA ALA A 120 -1.47 -7.33 7.54
C ALA A 120 -0.17 -7.81 6.86
N THR A 121 0.10 -7.34 5.64
CA THR A 121 1.21 -7.84 4.82
C THR A 121 2.44 -6.93 4.80
N ALA A 122 2.35 -5.70 5.32
CA ALA A 122 3.45 -4.73 5.32
C ALA A 122 4.72 -5.25 5.98
N ALA A 123 4.62 -5.81 7.19
CA ALA A 123 5.80 -6.31 7.90
C ALA A 123 6.41 -7.57 7.24
N PRO A 124 5.63 -8.60 6.83
CA PRO A 124 6.15 -9.69 6.00
C PRO A 124 6.84 -9.23 4.72
N LEU A 125 6.23 -8.29 3.99
CA LEU A 125 6.76 -7.79 2.73
C LEU A 125 8.05 -6.97 2.93
N HIS A 126 8.08 -6.10 3.95
CA HIS A 126 9.27 -5.36 4.36
C HIS A 126 10.45 -6.29 4.64
N ARG A 127 10.22 -7.37 5.41
CA ARG A 127 11.26 -8.37 5.70
C ARG A 127 11.76 -9.06 4.44
N SER A 128 10.86 -9.37 3.49
CA SER A 128 11.24 -9.98 2.20
C SER A 128 12.14 -9.05 1.37
N PHE A 129 11.85 -7.76 1.34
CA PHE A 129 12.66 -6.78 0.59
C PHE A 129 14.02 -6.48 1.23
N ARG A 130 14.17 -6.73 2.54
CA ARG A 130 15.45 -6.59 3.26
C ARG A 130 16.36 -7.80 3.20
N ARG A 131 15.85 -8.97 2.81
CA ARG A 131 16.68 -10.17 2.74
C ARG A 131 17.77 -9.99 1.68
N PRO A 132 19.05 -10.17 2.05
CA PRO A 132 20.13 -10.24 1.07
C PRO A 132 19.91 -11.41 0.09
N PRO A 133 20.51 -11.37 -1.10
CA PRO A 133 20.68 -12.56 -1.92
C PRO A 133 21.27 -13.69 -1.06
N HIS A 134 20.68 -14.87 -1.05
CA HIS A 134 21.37 -16.04 -0.49
C HIS A 134 22.66 -16.24 -1.30
N PRO A 135 23.85 -16.34 -0.67
CA PRO A 135 25.04 -16.79 -1.37
C PRO A 135 24.83 -18.26 -1.74
N VAL A 136 24.45 -18.51 -2.99
CA VAL A 136 24.50 -19.84 -3.57
C VAL A 136 25.99 -20.14 -3.80
N GLY A 137 26.58 -21.00 -2.96
CA GLY A 137 27.91 -21.58 -3.26
C GLY A 137 29.01 -21.51 -2.21
N ALA A 138 28.73 -21.57 -0.90
CA ALA A 138 29.78 -21.72 0.13
C ALA A 138 29.79 -23.12 0.79
N ARG A 139 29.45 -24.18 0.04
CA ARG A 139 29.60 -25.59 0.49
C ARG A 139 29.94 -26.53 -0.66
N THR A 140 31.12 -26.38 -1.25
CA THR A 140 31.82 -27.45 -1.98
C THR A 140 33.26 -27.00 -2.15
N GLY A 141 34.17 -27.45 -1.27
CA GLY A 141 35.59 -27.07 -1.39
C GLY A 141 36.50 -27.42 -0.21
N ALA A 142 36.04 -28.14 0.81
CA ALA A 142 36.88 -28.60 1.91
C ALA A 142 36.65 -30.10 2.17
N ALA A 143 36.84 -30.93 1.15
CA ALA A 143 37.03 -32.36 1.30
C ALA A 143 37.82 -32.86 0.09
N GLY A 144 39.10 -33.18 0.30
CA GLY A 144 39.94 -33.81 -0.73
C GLY A 144 41.35 -33.26 -0.83
N HIS A 145 42.10 -33.23 0.27
CA HIS A 145 43.56 -33.31 0.19
C HIS A 145 44.09 -34.17 1.34
N LEU A 146 43.97 -35.48 1.15
CA LEU A 146 44.83 -36.50 1.72
C LEU A 146 45.02 -37.50 0.59
N ASP A 147 46.20 -37.43 -0.04
CA ASP A 147 47.03 -38.53 -0.56
C ASP A 147 48.16 -37.95 -1.42
#